data_AF-N8QBN0-F1
#
_entry.id   AF-N8QBN0-F1
#
_cell.length_a   1.000
_cell.length_b   1.000
_cell.length_c   1.000
_cell.angle_alpha   90.00
_cell.angle_beta   90.00
_cell.angle_gamma   90.00
#
_symmetry.space_group_name_H-M   'P 1'
#
loop_
_entity.id
_entity.type
_entity.pdbx_description
1 polymer ?
#
loop_
_entity_poly.entity_id
_entity_poly.type
_entity_poly.pdbx_seq_one_letter_code
_entity_poly.pdbx_strand_id
1 'polypeptide(L)'
;MNNFKGLEDKFKKNNSPQQNTIDGQWTQIRWTPDLITNEQISIGVFLEENGFIHTKFIEDYGRLECVYGNEISSNLELAIDLIEYLLKRDWKKSVSPQLVFDHRGFARGESTQAILEKLFLRAVPFGKAHDVPNDHGDRFPTYRTSNLITDIKSRIFSQIGNDVYNIFPEESWLDIKIGKDVHQIDLPIRPFGTKQIGNINSTIYKTYDKFEVNCLTALTDLQLAKKCGMSDDAVLFTLLPNDYSLSLLPEQEQEKRSNFLKEFEWKLEMNEIVHHKYFEESDISNKILSWAKNSTPLPDLFN
;
A
#
# COMPACT_ATOMS: atom_id res chain seq x y z
N MET A 1 24.91 15.05 48.74
CA MET A 1 25.61 14.08 47.86
C MET A 1 24.72 12.84 47.70
N ASN A 2 24.48 12.46 46.45
CA ASN A 2 24.00 11.15 45.96
C ASN A 2 22.60 10.66 46.31
N ASN A 3 21.66 10.87 45.40
CA ASN A 3 20.53 9.95 45.17
C ASN A 3 20.27 9.66 43.67
N PHE A 4 21.31 9.75 42.83
CA PHE A 4 21.23 9.43 41.39
C PHE A 4 21.61 7.98 41.05
N LYS A 5 22.33 7.27 41.94
CA LYS A 5 22.76 5.87 41.69
C LYS A 5 21.60 4.89 41.51
N GLY A 6 20.53 5.03 42.29
CA GLY A 6 19.36 4.15 42.17
C GLY A 6 18.54 4.36 40.89
N LEU A 7 18.68 5.51 40.23
CA LEU A 7 18.07 5.77 38.93
C LEU A 7 18.91 5.16 37.80
N GLU A 8 20.24 5.33 37.86
CA GLU A 8 21.18 4.72 36.92
C GLU A 8 21.10 3.19 36.91
N ASP A 9 20.92 2.56 38.08
CA ASP A 9 20.80 1.11 38.18
C ASP A 9 19.48 0.56 37.62
N LYS A 10 18.43 1.40 37.51
CA LYS A 10 17.19 1.04 36.80
C LYS A 10 17.34 1.10 35.27
N PHE A 11 18.27 1.90 34.76
CA PHE A 11 18.59 1.97 33.33
C PHE A 11 19.67 0.96 32.90
N LYS A 12 20.50 0.46 33.83
CA LYS A 12 21.61 -0.48 33.54
C LYS A 12 21.24 -1.96 33.55
N LYS A 13 19.99 -2.33 33.84
CA LYS A 13 19.61 -3.73 34.12
C LYS A 13 18.67 -4.41 33.12
N ASN A 14 18.62 -3.95 31.87
CA ASN A 14 17.96 -4.65 30.77
C ASN A 14 18.89 -4.72 29.54
N ASN A 15 20.02 -5.43 29.65
CA ASN A 15 20.66 -6.04 28.46
C ASN A 15 19.89 -7.32 28.11
N SER A 16 18.60 -7.16 27.82
CA SER A 16 17.84 -8.11 27.01
C SER A 16 18.43 -8.06 25.60
N PRO A 17 18.37 -9.15 24.79
CA PRO A 17 18.79 -9.07 23.40
C PRO A 17 18.12 -7.85 22.78
N GLN A 18 18.91 -6.98 22.15
CA GLN A 18 18.47 -5.76 21.49
C GLN A 18 17.31 -6.14 20.56
N GLN A 19 16.07 -5.99 21.06
CA GLN A 19 14.90 -6.16 20.22
C GLN A 19 15.08 -5.14 19.12
N ASN A 20 15.11 -5.59 17.87
CA ASN A 20 15.16 -4.71 16.72
C ASN A 20 13.90 -3.83 16.78
N THR A 21 14.03 -2.66 17.39
CA THR A 21 12.94 -1.70 17.47
C THR A 21 12.89 -0.96 16.15
N ILE A 22 11.72 -0.93 15.54
CA ILE A 22 11.46 -0.17 14.33
C ILE A 22 11.31 1.30 14.70
N ASP A 23 11.91 2.17 13.92
CA ASP A 23 11.77 3.61 14.04
C ASP A 23 11.64 4.35 12.71
N GLY A 24 10.94 5.48 12.75
CA GLY A 24 10.61 6.25 11.56
C GLY A 24 10.01 7.61 11.85
N GLN A 25 9.84 8.41 10.80
CA GLN A 25 9.13 9.69 10.87
C GLN A 25 7.66 9.47 10.57
N TRP A 26 6.76 10.07 11.35
CA TRP A 26 5.33 9.93 11.14
C TRP A 26 4.67 11.26 10.85
N THR A 27 3.62 11.16 10.04
CA THR A 27 2.84 12.29 9.55
C THR A 27 1.37 11.97 9.74
N GLN A 28 0.62 12.96 10.20
CA GLN A 28 -0.83 12.89 10.27
C GLN A 28 -1.44 13.43 8.98
N ILE A 29 -2.41 12.72 8.43
CA ILE A 29 -3.10 13.09 7.20
C ILE A 29 -4.44 13.72 7.60
N ARG A 30 -4.63 14.97 7.20
CA ARG A 30 -5.85 15.74 7.46
C ARG A 30 -6.50 16.17 6.16
N TRP A 31 -7.82 16.18 6.17
CA TRP A 31 -8.66 16.56 5.05
C TRP A 31 -9.66 17.64 5.46
N THR A 32 -9.88 18.59 4.56
CA THR A 32 -10.82 19.71 4.73
C THR A 32 -12.00 19.49 3.79
N PRO A 33 -13.13 18.94 4.27
CA PRO A 33 -14.29 18.63 3.44
C PRO A 33 -14.91 19.88 2.82
N ASP A 34 -14.95 20.99 3.57
CA ASP A 34 -15.46 22.27 3.11
C ASP A 34 -14.42 23.38 3.35
N LEU A 35 -14.01 24.03 2.26
CA LEU A 35 -13.04 25.12 2.29
C LEU A 35 -13.58 26.39 2.95
N ILE A 36 -14.90 26.56 3.01
CA ILE A 36 -15.54 27.72 3.64
C ILE A 36 -15.43 27.62 5.16
N THR A 37 -15.77 26.46 5.73
CA THR A 37 -15.66 26.22 7.18
C THR A 37 -14.20 26.02 7.61
N ASN A 38 -13.36 25.53 6.69
CA ASN A 38 -11.95 25.21 6.91
C ASN A 38 -11.75 24.22 8.09
N GLU A 39 -12.76 23.39 8.34
CA GLU A 39 -12.68 22.34 9.35
C GLU A 39 -11.74 21.24 8.87
N GLN A 40 -10.77 20.87 9.71
CA GLN A 40 -9.79 19.84 9.35
C GLN A 40 -10.05 18.56 10.12
N ILE A 41 -10.39 17.52 9.38
CA ILE A 41 -10.65 16.18 9.89
C ILE A 41 -9.38 15.35 9.74
N SER A 42 -8.96 14.69 10.81
CA SER A 42 -7.88 13.71 10.71
C SER A 42 -8.43 12.41 10.15
N ILE A 43 -7.87 11.94 9.03
CA ILE A 43 -8.39 10.80 8.25
C ILE A 43 -7.40 9.65 8.14
N GLY A 44 -6.13 9.87 8.50
CA GLY A 44 -5.12 8.83 8.45
C GLY A 44 -3.80 9.27 9.06
N VAL A 45 -2.87 8.33 9.07
CA VAL A 45 -1.46 8.54 9.43
C VAL A 45 -0.59 7.75 8.46
N PHE A 46 0.65 8.18 8.30
CA PHE A 46 1.67 7.33 7.70
C PHE A 46 2.97 7.38 8.49
N LEU A 47 3.75 6.31 8.36
CA LEU A 47 5.09 6.13 8.91
C LEU A 47 6.06 5.94 7.75
N GLU A 48 7.09 6.78 7.70
CA GLU A 48 8.22 6.65 6.79
C GLU A 48 9.36 5.92 7.52
N GLU A 49 9.69 4.72 7.03
CA GLU A 49 10.72 3.82 7.56
C GLU A 49 11.58 3.31 6.39
N ASN A 50 12.90 3.48 6.44
CA ASN A 50 13.82 3.02 5.38
C ASN A 50 13.48 3.51 3.96
N GLY A 51 12.82 4.67 3.84
CA GLY A 51 12.33 5.21 2.57
C GLY A 51 10.99 4.64 2.10
N PHE A 52 10.40 3.70 2.86
CA PHE A 52 9.08 3.13 2.62
C PHE A 52 8.03 3.88 3.42
N ILE A 53 6.87 4.14 2.80
CA ILE A 53 5.75 4.85 3.43
C ILE A 53 4.63 3.85 3.71
N HIS A 54 4.43 3.51 4.98
CA HIS A 54 3.33 2.66 5.41
C HIS A 54 2.17 3.53 5.87
N THR A 55 0.96 3.25 5.40
CA THR A 55 -0.21 4.12 5.65
C THR A 55 -1.32 3.40 6.40
N LYS A 56 -2.08 4.16 7.18
CA LYS A 56 -3.34 3.69 7.77
C LYS A 56 -4.39 4.80 7.68
N PHE A 57 -5.50 4.50 7.04
CA PHE A 57 -6.64 5.39 6.86
C PHE A 57 -7.84 4.94 7.68
N ILE A 58 -8.79 5.85 7.86
CA ILE A 58 -10.13 5.50 8.32
C ILE A 58 -10.80 4.56 7.32
N GLU A 59 -11.42 3.50 7.86
CA GLU A 59 -12.12 2.50 7.05
C GLU A 59 -13.63 2.51 7.29
N ASP A 60 -14.07 2.99 8.46
CA ASP A 60 -15.49 3.13 8.81
C ASP A 60 -15.87 4.61 8.76
N TYR A 61 -16.70 4.97 7.79
CA TYR A 61 -17.12 6.35 7.58
C TYR A 61 -18.38 6.72 8.37
N GLY A 62 -19.02 5.78 9.08
CA GLY A 62 -20.32 5.99 9.69
C GLY A 62 -20.40 7.22 10.61
N ARG A 63 -19.35 7.49 11.41
CA ARG A 63 -19.33 8.70 12.26
C ARG A 63 -19.27 10.00 11.46
N LEU A 64 -18.54 9.99 10.34
CA LEU A 64 -18.47 11.15 9.46
C LEU A 64 -19.78 11.35 8.72
N GLU A 65 -20.40 10.26 8.26
CA GLU A 65 -21.73 10.29 7.63
C GLU A 65 -22.80 10.84 8.59
N CYS A 66 -22.75 10.48 9.87
CA CYS A 66 -23.66 11.05 10.87
C CYS A 66 -23.54 12.58 11.04
N VAL A 67 -22.33 13.14 10.85
CA VAL A 67 -22.08 14.58 11.05
C VAL A 67 -22.31 15.37 9.77
N TYR A 68 -21.88 14.83 8.63
CA TYR A 68 -21.80 15.55 7.35
C TYR A 68 -22.78 15.06 6.29
N GLY A 69 -23.55 13.99 6.58
CA GLY A 69 -24.41 13.32 5.61
C GLY A 69 -23.68 12.27 4.77
N ASN A 70 -24.45 11.45 4.06
CA ASN A 70 -23.95 10.25 3.39
C ASN A 70 -23.00 10.53 2.21
N GLU A 71 -23.06 11.71 1.60
CA GLU A 71 -22.20 12.06 0.45
C GLU A 71 -20.71 12.20 0.85
N ILE A 72 -20.45 12.41 2.15
CA ILE A 72 -19.10 12.65 2.65
C ILE A 72 -18.17 11.45 2.45
N SER A 73 -18.71 10.22 2.47
CA SER A 73 -17.91 9.00 2.34
C SER A 73 -17.33 8.84 0.93
N SER A 74 -18.10 9.20 -0.10
CA SER A 74 -17.60 9.22 -1.48
C SER A 74 -16.50 10.26 -1.67
N ASN A 75 -16.68 11.46 -1.12
CA ASN A 75 -15.66 12.52 -1.18
C ASN A 75 -14.38 12.13 -0.42
N LEU A 76 -14.53 11.48 0.73
CA LEU A 76 -13.41 11.00 1.52
C LEU A 76 -12.64 9.89 0.81
N GLU A 77 -13.32 8.93 0.17
CA GLU A 77 -12.64 7.91 -0.62
C GLU A 77 -11.83 8.52 -1.77
N LEU A 78 -12.40 9.49 -2.49
CA LEU A 78 -11.67 10.21 -3.53
C LEU A 78 -10.45 10.96 -2.97
N ALA A 79 -10.58 11.56 -1.79
CA ALA A 79 -9.46 12.20 -1.11
C ALA A 79 -8.37 11.19 -0.74
N ILE A 80 -8.73 10.01 -0.23
CA ILE A 80 -7.79 8.94 0.10
C ILE A 80 -7.10 8.43 -1.17
N ASP A 81 -7.84 8.19 -2.26
CA ASP A 81 -7.26 7.78 -3.55
C ASP A 81 -6.22 8.79 -4.05
N LEU A 82 -6.55 10.08 -3.95
CA LEU A 82 -5.63 11.16 -4.32
C LEU A 82 -4.39 11.14 -3.41
N ILE A 83 -4.55 10.95 -2.10
CA ILE A 83 -3.43 10.83 -1.17
C ILE A 83 -2.54 9.64 -1.57
N GLU A 84 -3.10 8.48 -1.85
CA GLU A 84 -2.32 7.31 -2.29
C GLU A 84 -1.56 7.59 -3.59
N TYR A 85 -2.20 8.27 -4.54
CA TYR A 85 -1.56 8.70 -5.77
C TYR A 85 -0.36 9.64 -5.52
N LEU A 86 -0.47 10.54 -4.55
CA LEU A 86 0.59 11.48 -4.17
C LEU A 86 1.73 10.82 -3.40
N LEU A 87 1.41 9.92 -2.48
CA LEU A 87 2.41 9.19 -1.69
C LEU A 87 3.30 8.32 -2.60
N LYS A 88 2.74 7.81 -3.70
CA LYS A 88 3.50 7.13 -4.76
C LYS A 88 4.44 8.03 -5.54
N ARG A 89 4.30 9.36 -5.48
CA ARG A 89 5.04 10.35 -6.27
C ARG A 89 5.76 11.32 -5.35
N ASP A 90 5.26 12.56 -5.28
CA ASP A 90 5.85 13.63 -4.48
C ASP A 90 4.77 14.27 -3.60
N TRP A 91 4.50 13.64 -2.46
CA TRP A 91 3.53 14.11 -1.48
C TRP A 91 3.96 15.38 -0.74
N LYS A 92 5.26 15.73 -0.80
CA LYS A 92 5.79 16.94 -0.15
C LYS A 92 5.37 18.21 -0.90
N LYS A 93 4.95 18.09 -2.16
CA LYS A 93 4.32 19.18 -2.90
C LYS A 93 2.86 19.30 -2.49
N SER A 94 2.47 20.49 -2.05
CA SER A 94 1.06 20.81 -1.81
C SER A 94 0.31 20.78 -3.14
N VAL A 95 -0.67 19.87 -3.27
CA VAL A 95 -1.49 19.75 -4.49
C VAL A 95 -2.90 20.29 -4.32
N SER A 96 -3.36 20.48 -3.08
CA SER A 96 -4.68 21.01 -2.78
C SER A 96 -4.67 21.66 -1.39
N PRO A 97 -5.36 22.80 -1.20
CA PRO A 97 -5.58 23.36 0.14
C PRO A 97 -6.43 22.45 1.03
N GLN A 98 -7.16 21.48 0.45
CA GLN A 98 -7.99 20.56 1.21
C GLN A 98 -7.21 19.40 1.84
N LEU A 99 -5.96 19.17 1.42
CA LEU A 99 -5.13 18.07 1.92
C LEU A 99 -3.94 18.62 2.68
N VAL A 100 -3.80 18.19 3.94
CA VAL A 100 -2.73 18.63 4.82
C VAL A 100 -1.97 17.41 5.34
N PHE A 101 -0.69 17.36 5.02
CA PHE A 101 0.28 16.44 5.60
C PHE A 101 0.99 17.13 6.76
N ASP A 102 0.56 16.82 7.98
CA ASP A 102 1.09 17.42 9.20
C ASP A 102 2.20 16.55 9.79
N HIS A 103 3.46 16.98 9.63
CA HIS A 103 4.63 16.24 10.10
C HIS A 103 4.71 16.29 11.63
N ARG A 104 4.58 15.14 12.30
CA ARG A 104 4.49 15.06 13.76
C ARG A 104 5.75 14.52 14.44
N GLY A 105 6.78 14.20 13.66
CA GLY A 105 8.11 13.84 14.15
C GLY A 105 8.32 12.33 14.23
N PHE A 106 9.02 11.87 15.27
CA PHE A 106 9.54 10.51 15.33
C PHE A 106 8.64 9.53 16.10
N ALA A 107 8.56 8.29 15.62
CA ALA A 107 7.89 7.18 16.29
C ALA A 107 8.79 5.94 16.34
N ARG A 108 8.65 5.14 17.41
CA ARG A 108 9.39 3.88 17.61
C ARG A 108 8.51 2.83 18.27
N GLY A 109 8.70 1.57 17.92
CA GLY A 109 7.94 0.44 18.45
C GLY A 109 8.49 -0.93 18.04
N GLU A 110 7.72 -1.97 18.35
CA GLU A 110 8.09 -3.37 18.10
C GLU A 110 7.87 -3.79 16.64
N SER A 111 6.90 -3.18 15.97
CA SER A 111 6.61 -3.40 14.55
C SER A 111 5.99 -2.16 13.91
N THR A 112 6.15 -2.01 12.60
CA THR A 112 5.53 -0.95 11.79
C THR A 112 4.02 -0.91 12.01
N GLN A 113 3.37 -2.08 12.01
CA GLN A 113 1.93 -2.21 12.25
C GLN A 113 1.53 -1.75 13.65
N ALA A 114 2.28 -2.13 14.69
CA ALA A 114 1.99 -1.70 16.06
C ALA A 114 2.15 -0.18 16.24
N ILE A 115 3.14 0.42 15.57
CA ILE A 115 3.34 1.87 15.55
C ILE A 115 2.16 2.54 14.86
N LEU A 116 1.81 2.12 13.64
CA LEU A 116 0.71 2.69 12.88
C LEU A 116 -0.62 2.59 13.62
N GLU A 117 -0.93 1.44 14.21
CA GLU A 117 -2.17 1.24 14.98
C GLU A 117 -2.24 2.23 16.15
N LYS A 118 -1.15 2.32 16.93
CA LYS A 118 -1.06 3.24 18.07
C LYS A 118 -1.18 4.71 17.66
N LEU A 119 -0.52 5.10 16.57
CA LEU A 119 -0.59 6.47 16.04
C LEU A 119 -2.00 6.78 15.54
N PHE A 120 -2.59 5.87 14.77
CA PHE A 120 -3.91 5.99 14.20
C PHE A 120 -4.99 6.14 15.28
N LEU A 121 -5.02 5.25 16.28
CA LEU A 121 -5.98 5.32 17.39
C LEU A 121 -5.87 6.62 18.21
N ARG A 122 -4.71 7.25 18.24
CA ARG A 122 -4.48 8.51 18.96
C ARG A 122 -4.78 9.74 18.12
N ALA A 123 -4.40 9.72 16.84
CA ALA A 123 -4.41 10.88 15.96
C ALA A 123 -5.65 10.94 15.05
N VAL A 124 -6.44 9.87 14.93
CA VAL A 124 -7.61 9.80 14.05
C VAL A 124 -8.85 9.48 14.89
N PRO A 125 -9.50 10.49 15.51
CA PRO A 125 -10.61 10.27 16.44
C PRO A 125 -11.79 9.51 15.82
N PHE A 126 -12.11 9.81 14.56
CA PHE A 126 -13.17 9.14 13.81
C PHE A 126 -12.82 7.72 13.38
N GLY A 127 -11.54 7.34 13.41
CA GLY A 127 -11.06 6.01 13.04
C GLY A 127 -11.20 4.95 14.14
N LYS A 128 -11.56 5.34 15.36
CA LYS A 128 -11.79 4.38 16.46
C LYS A 128 -13.05 3.57 16.18
N ALA A 129 -12.96 2.27 16.43
CA ALA A 129 -14.12 1.39 16.41
C ALA A 129 -15.25 1.94 17.31
N HIS A 130 -16.49 1.60 16.95
CA HIS A 130 -17.63 1.87 17.82
C HIS A 130 -17.49 1.02 19.10
N ASP A 131 -17.42 1.66 20.28
CA ASP A 131 -17.35 0.98 21.60
C ASP A 131 -18.66 0.24 21.96
N VAL A 132 -19.66 0.31 21.10
CA VAL A 132 -20.85 -0.53 21.20
C VAL A 132 -20.46 -1.89 20.64
N PRO A 133 -20.64 -3.00 21.37
CA PRO A 133 -20.54 -4.33 20.78
C PRO A 133 -21.58 -4.39 19.67
N ASN A 134 -21.14 -4.10 18.46
CA ASN A 134 -22.01 -4.08 17.30
C ASN A 134 -22.38 -5.53 17.04
N ASP A 135 -23.67 -5.81 17.13
CA ASP A 135 -24.33 -7.02 16.60
C ASP A 135 -24.20 -7.12 15.05
N HIS A 136 -23.45 -6.20 14.45
CA HIS A 136 -23.01 -6.22 13.07
C HIS A 136 -21.68 -6.99 13.02
N GLY A 137 -21.73 -8.22 12.50
CA GLY A 137 -20.58 -9.09 12.33
C GLY A 137 -19.41 -8.45 11.58
N ASP A 138 -18.28 -9.15 11.55
CA ASP A 138 -17.06 -8.70 10.90
C ASP A 138 -17.35 -8.20 9.48
N ARG A 139 -16.82 -7.02 9.13
CA ARG A 139 -17.01 -6.41 7.81
C ARG A 139 -15.90 -6.85 6.87
N PHE A 140 -16.21 -6.98 5.58
CA PHE A 140 -15.18 -7.23 4.58
C PHE A 140 -14.09 -6.14 4.63
N PRO A 141 -12.80 -6.52 4.76
CA PRO A 141 -11.73 -5.55 4.95
C PRO A 141 -11.40 -4.79 3.66
N THR A 142 -10.59 -3.74 3.78
CA THR A 142 -9.90 -3.14 2.63
C THR A 142 -8.41 -3.21 2.87
N TYR A 143 -7.68 -3.83 1.95
CA TYR A 143 -6.24 -3.86 1.98
C TYR A 143 -5.70 -3.25 0.68
N ARG A 144 -5.19 -2.04 0.80
CA ARG A 144 -4.84 -1.19 -0.34
C ARG A 144 -3.58 -1.68 -1.02
N THR A 145 -3.54 -1.60 -2.36
CA THR A 145 -2.41 -2.03 -3.19
C THR A 145 -1.11 -1.30 -2.81
N SER A 146 -1.18 -0.03 -2.41
CA SER A 146 -0.05 0.78 -1.95
C SER A 146 0.62 0.17 -0.71
N ASN A 147 -0.18 -0.21 0.29
CA ASN A 147 0.29 -0.89 1.50
C ASN A 147 0.88 -2.25 1.15
N LEU A 148 0.19 -3.05 0.33
CA LEU A 148 0.69 -4.35 -0.14
C LEU A 148 2.09 -4.24 -0.78
N ILE A 149 2.29 -3.28 -1.69
CA ILE A 149 3.61 -3.06 -2.32
C ILE A 149 4.65 -2.69 -1.26
N THR A 150 4.32 -1.80 -0.33
CA THR A 150 5.23 -1.31 0.71
C THR A 150 5.62 -2.43 1.68
N ASP A 151 4.67 -3.26 2.08
CA ASP A 151 4.87 -4.36 3.01
C ASP A 151 5.70 -5.48 2.35
N ILE A 152 5.46 -5.78 1.07
CA ILE A 152 6.30 -6.67 0.26
C ILE A 152 7.73 -6.13 0.13
N LYS A 153 7.90 -4.84 -0.22
CA LYS A 153 9.21 -4.20 -0.33
C LYS A 153 9.97 -4.29 0.99
N SER A 154 9.31 -3.99 2.11
CA SER A 154 9.92 -4.01 3.45
C SER A 154 10.32 -5.42 3.88
N ARG A 155 9.51 -6.43 3.54
CA ARG A 155 9.82 -7.85 3.79
C ARG A 155 11.01 -8.32 2.96
N ILE A 156 11.11 -7.91 1.70
CA ILE A 156 12.25 -8.25 0.85
C ILE A 156 13.50 -7.50 1.29
N PHE A 157 13.38 -6.21 1.65
CA PHE A 157 14.47 -5.42 2.22
C PHE A 157 15.04 -6.06 3.49
N SER A 158 14.20 -6.63 4.35
CA SER A 158 14.66 -7.37 5.54
C SER A 158 15.49 -8.61 5.21
N GLN A 159 15.41 -9.15 3.98
CA GLN A 159 16.15 -10.33 3.53
C GLN A 159 17.42 -9.99 2.74
N ILE A 160 17.38 -8.95 1.89
CA ILE A 160 18.48 -8.62 0.96
C ILE A 160 19.02 -7.19 1.11
N GLY A 161 18.50 -6.41 2.06
CA GLY A 161 18.91 -5.02 2.28
C GLY A 161 18.68 -4.14 1.07
N ASN A 162 19.65 -3.27 0.78
CA ASN A 162 19.59 -2.30 -0.32
C ASN A 162 19.49 -2.95 -1.71
N ASP A 163 19.81 -4.25 -1.86
CA ASP A 163 19.61 -4.95 -3.13
C ASP A 163 18.12 -5.05 -3.52
N VAL A 164 17.19 -4.73 -2.61
CA VAL A 164 15.77 -4.57 -2.95
C VAL A 164 15.57 -3.57 -4.07
N TYR A 165 16.40 -2.53 -4.17
CA TYR A 165 16.30 -1.50 -5.21
C TYR A 165 16.69 -2.01 -6.60
N ASN A 166 17.40 -3.15 -6.68
CA ASN A 166 17.62 -3.85 -7.94
C ASN A 166 16.37 -4.58 -8.44
N ILE A 167 15.33 -4.75 -7.60
CA ILE A 167 14.06 -5.37 -7.96
C ILE A 167 12.94 -4.32 -8.02
N PHE A 168 12.95 -3.40 -7.07
CA PHE A 168 11.98 -2.33 -6.90
C PHE A 168 12.69 -0.98 -6.95
N PRO A 169 12.78 -0.33 -8.11
CA PRO A 169 13.38 0.99 -8.20
C PRO A 169 12.75 1.99 -7.22
N GLU A 170 13.49 3.04 -6.88
CA GLU A 170 13.04 4.11 -5.97
C GLU A 170 11.68 4.66 -6.41
N GLU A 171 11.56 5.02 -7.68
CA GLU A 171 10.30 5.42 -8.30
C GLU A 171 9.49 4.17 -8.68
N SER A 172 8.26 4.04 -8.18
CA SER A 172 7.38 2.92 -8.56
C SER A 172 6.77 3.07 -9.96
N TRP A 173 6.83 4.27 -10.53
CA TRP A 173 6.32 4.56 -11.87
C TRP A 173 7.44 4.57 -12.90
N LEU A 174 7.05 4.66 -14.16
CA LEU A 174 7.95 4.82 -15.30
C LEU A 174 7.35 5.81 -16.30
N ASP A 175 8.18 6.72 -16.79
CA ASP A 175 7.85 7.63 -17.87
C ASP A 175 7.97 6.92 -19.24
N ILE A 176 6.84 6.79 -19.94
CA ILE A 176 6.74 6.32 -21.32
C ILE A 176 6.53 7.51 -22.25
N LYS A 177 7.36 7.60 -23.30
CA LYS A 177 7.21 8.61 -24.35
C LYS A 177 6.33 8.10 -25.48
N ILE A 178 5.23 8.79 -25.74
CA ILE A 178 4.35 8.54 -26.88
C ILE A 178 4.35 9.81 -27.75
N GLY A 179 5.13 9.79 -28.83
CA GLY A 179 5.33 10.99 -29.66
C GLY A 179 6.07 12.09 -28.89
N LYS A 180 5.38 13.20 -28.61
CA LYS A 180 5.92 14.32 -27.81
C LYS A 180 5.49 14.29 -26.34
N ASP A 181 4.52 13.45 -26.00
CA ASP A 181 3.94 13.40 -24.66
C ASP A 181 4.64 12.35 -23.81
N VAL A 182 4.73 12.63 -22.51
CA VAL A 182 5.25 11.72 -21.49
C VAL A 182 4.08 11.27 -20.62
N HIS A 183 3.86 9.97 -20.55
CA HIS A 183 2.85 9.34 -19.72
C HIS A 183 3.53 8.51 -18.63
N GLN A 184 2.94 8.50 -17.44
CA GLN A 184 3.42 7.68 -16.34
C GLN A 184 2.58 6.41 -16.21
N ILE A 185 3.23 5.27 -16.11
CA ILE A 185 2.60 3.99 -15.76
C ILE A 185 3.20 3.44 -14.45
N ASP A 186 2.40 2.77 -13.65
CA ASP A 186 2.85 2.17 -12.39
C ASP A 186 3.41 0.75 -12.66
N LEU A 187 4.71 0.56 -12.49
CA LEU A 187 5.40 -0.73 -12.69
C LEU A 187 6.39 -0.99 -11.55
N PRO A 188 5.92 -1.33 -10.34
CA PRO A 188 6.76 -1.34 -9.16
C PRO A 188 7.89 -2.37 -9.21
N ILE A 189 7.75 -3.47 -9.97
CA ILE A 189 8.76 -4.53 -10.05
C ILE A 189 9.49 -4.45 -11.41
N ARG A 190 10.79 -4.16 -11.37
CA ARG A 190 11.65 -4.03 -12.55
C ARG A 190 13.07 -4.51 -12.20
N PRO A 191 13.35 -5.82 -12.29
CA PRO A 191 14.66 -6.38 -11.99
C PRO A 191 15.75 -5.79 -12.89
N PHE A 192 16.78 -5.20 -12.29
CA PHE A 192 17.87 -4.50 -12.96
C PHE A 192 18.64 -5.43 -13.90
N GLY A 193 18.98 -4.93 -15.09
CA GLY A 193 19.73 -5.70 -16.10
C GLY A 193 18.90 -6.76 -16.83
N THR A 194 17.57 -6.75 -16.68
CA THR A 194 16.67 -7.71 -17.30
C THR A 194 15.58 -6.99 -18.10
N LYS A 195 14.85 -7.74 -18.93
CA LYS A 195 13.59 -7.27 -19.54
C LYS A 195 12.36 -7.65 -18.72
N GLN A 196 12.52 -8.11 -17.49
CA GLN A 196 11.38 -8.53 -16.68
C GLN A 196 10.63 -7.32 -16.15
N ILE A 197 9.30 -7.36 -16.21
CA ILE A 197 8.45 -6.36 -15.56
C ILE A 197 7.36 -7.04 -14.75
N GLY A 198 7.00 -6.44 -13.63
CA GLY A 198 5.93 -6.96 -12.82
C GLY A 198 5.11 -5.85 -12.18
N ASN A 199 3.85 -6.20 -11.93
CA ASN A 199 2.93 -5.37 -11.17
C ASN A 199 2.35 -6.18 -10.00
N ILE A 200 1.86 -5.47 -8.99
CA ILE A 200 1.27 -6.05 -7.79
C ILE A 200 -0.08 -5.37 -7.58
N ASN A 201 -1.13 -6.16 -7.33
CA ASN A 201 -2.42 -5.62 -6.93
C ASN A 201 -3.05 -6.40 -5.78
N SER A 202 -3.81 -5.68 -4.96
CA SER A 202 -4.76 -6.29 -4.03
C SER A 202 -6.14 -6.38 -4.68
N THR A 203 -6.90 -7.41 -4.33
CA THR A 203 -8.33 -7.54 -4.67
C THR A 203 -9.25 -7.37 -3.46
N ILE A 204 -8.67 -7.10 -2.30
CA ILE A 204 -9.36 -6.98 -1.01
C ILE A 204 -9.86 -5.53 -0.88
N TYR A 205 -10.98 -5.23 -1.55
CA TYR A 205 -11.68 -3.94 -1.46
C TYR A 205 -13.15 -4.15 -1.14
N LYS A 206 -13.73 -3.25 -0.32
CA LYS A 206 -15.16 -3.29 0.07
C LYS A 206 -16.10 -3.25 -1.13
N THR A 207 -15.89 -2.30 -2.04
CA THR A 207 -16.74 -2.12 -3.22
C THR A 207 -16.24 -2.92 -4.41
N TYR A 208 -17.16 -3.48 -5.20
CA TYR A 208 -16.83 -4.16 -6.45
C TYR A 208 -16.05 -3.26 -7.42
N ASP A 209 -16.46 -2.00 -7.57
CA ASP A 209 -15.84 -1.07 -8.53
C ASP A 209 -14.35 -0.85 -8.23
N LYS A 210 -13.96 -0.69 -6.96
CA LYS A 210 -12.56 -0.59 -6.57
C LYS A 210 -11.77 -1.87 -6.84
N PHE A 211 -12.38 -3.01 -6.57
CA PHE A 211 -11.80 -4.32 -6.90
C PHE A 211 -11.54 -4.44 -8.41
N GLU A 212 -12.52 -4.09 -9.24
CA GLU A 212 -12.43 -4.16 -10.70
C GLU A 212 -11.39 -3.16 -11.23
N VAL A 213 -11.45 -1.90 -10.81
CA VAL A 213 -10.52 -0.84 -11.24
C VAL A 213 -9.07 -1.21 -10.89
N ASN A 214 -8.80 -1.76 -9.71
CA ASN A 214 -7.45 -2.19 -9.33
C ASN A 214 -6.92 -3.31 -10.23
N CYS A 215 -7.77 -4.27 -10.61
CA CYS A 215 -7.40 -5.33 -11.56
C CYS A 215 -7.13 -4.75 -12.95
N LEU A 216 -8.06 -3.97 -13.49
CA LEU A 216 -7.95 -3.42 -14.85
C LEU A 216 -6.78 -2.44 -14.99
N THR A 217 -6.48 -1.65 -13.97
CA THR A 217 -5.33 -0.74 -13.97
C THR A 217 -4.03 -1.53 -14.08
N ALA A 218 -3.86 -2.58 -13.25
CA ALA A 218 -2.65 -3.40 -13.27
C ALA A 218 -2.44 -4.12 -14.61
N LEU A 219 -3.52 -4.63 -15.21
CA LEU A 219 -3.49 -5.19 -16.57
C LEU A 219 -3.10 -4.14 -17.61
N THR A 220 -3.69 -2.95 -17.54
CA THR A 220 -3.44 -1.85 -18.49
C THR A 220 -1.99 -1.41 -18.43
N ASP A 221 -1.41 -1.22 -17.25
CA ASP A 221 -0.02 -0.83 -17.07
C ASP A 221 0.94 -1.84 -17.71
N LEU A 222 0.73 -3.14 -17.45
CA LEU A 222 1.55 -4.22 -18.03
C LEU A 222 1.37 -4.30 -19.56
N GLN A 223 0.13 -4.17 -20.06
CA GLN A 223 -0.14 -4.15 -21.50
C GLN A 223 0.56 -2.97 -22.20
N LEU A 224 0.51 -1.78 -21.61
CA LEU A 224 1.16 -0.59 -22.16
C LEU A 224 2.68 -0.77 -22.19
N ALA A 225 3.26 -1.31 -21.12
CA ALA A 225 4.68 -1.60 -21.04
C ALA A 225 5.12 -2.59 -22.14
N LYS A 226 4.37 -3.69 -22.33
CA LYS A 226 4.64 -4.65 -23.41
C LYS A 226 4.51 -4.03 -24.79
N LYS A 227 3.45 -3.25 -25.04
CA LYS A 227 3.25 -2.55 -26.32
C LYS A 227 4.37 -1.56 -26.65
N CYS A 228 5.01 -1.01 -25.62
CA CYS A 228 6.18 -0.13 -25.77
C CYS A 228 7.50 -0.90 -25.93
N GLY A 229 7.46 -2.24 -26.06
CA GLY A 229 8.63 -3.08 -26.29
C GLY A 229 9.52 -3.27 -25.07
N MET A 230 9.00 -3.00 -23.87
CA MET A 230 9.80 -3.02 -22.64
C MET A 230 10.11 -4.42 -22.14
N SER A 231 9.21 -5.37 -22.40
CA SER A 231 9.28 -6.69 -21.81
C SER A 231 8.54 -7.73 -22.64
N ASP A 232 9.13 -8.91 -22.71
CA ASP A 232 8.49 -10.14 -23.16
C ASP A 232 8.11 -11.06 -21.98
N ASP A 233 8.57 -10.73 -20.75
CA ASP A 233 8.34 -11.47 -19.49
C ASP A 233 7.65 -10.57 -18.47
N ALA A 234 6.32 -10.50 -18.58
CA ALA A 234 5.46 -9.69 -17.74
C ALA A 234 4.67 -10.55 -16.76
N VAL A 235 4.69 -10.17 -15.47
CA VAL A 235 4.03 -10.92 -14.40
C VAL A 235 3.13 -10.02 -13.56
N LEU A 236 1.93 -10.48 -13.26
CA LEU A 236 1.03 -9.88 -12.28
C LEU A 236 0.99 -10.73 -11.00
N PHE A 237 1.29 -10.12 -9.87
CA PHE A 237 1.12 -10.71 -8.55
C PHE A 237 -0.15 -10.16 -7.89
N THR A 238 -1.10 -11.04 -7.58
CA THR A 238 -2.39 -10.65 -7.01
C THR A 238 -2.59 -11.25 -5.63
N LEU A 239 -2.93 -10.40 -4.67
CA LEU A 239 -3.42 -10.83 -3.36
C LEU A 239 -4.94 -11.00 -3.41
N LEU A 240 -5.40 -12.18 -3.02
CA LEU A 240 -6.79 -12.59 -2.89
C LEU A 240 -7.23 -12.58 -1.43
N PRO A 241 -8.51 -12.31 -1.14
CA PRO A 241 -9.05 -12.51 0.20
C PRO A 241 -9.00 -14.00 0.56
N ASN A 242 -8.69 -14.30 1.82
CA ASN A 242 -8.84 -15.65 2.36
C ASN A 242 -10.33 -16.04 2.50
N ASP A 243 -10.61 -17.33 2.70
CA ASP A 243 -11.97 -17.87 2.75
C ASP A 243 -12.85 -17.17 3.80
N TYR A 244 -12.28 -16.87 4.98
CA TYR A 244 -12.99 -16.16 6.03
C TYR A 244 -13.38 -14.75 5.58
N SER A 245 -12.45 -13.96 5.06
CA SER A 245 -12.73 -12.61 4.58
C SER A 245 -13.75 -12.65 3.46
N LEU A 246 -13.58 -13.55 2.49
CA LEU A 246 -14.52 -13.71 1.38
C LEU A 246 -15.94 -14.05 1.85
N SER A 247 -16.07 -14.86 2.91
CA SER A 247 -17.36 -15.22 3.50
C SER A 247 -18.15 -14.04 4.09
N LEU A 248 -17.48 -12.90 4.36
CA LEU A 248 -18.12 -11.67 4.86
C LEU A 248 -18.88 -10.90 3.75
N LEU A 249 -18.72 -11.28 2.47
CA LEU A 249 -19.48 -10.71 1.36
C LEU A 249 -20.76 -11.52 1.10
N PRO A 250 -21.83 -10.88 0.59
CA PRO A 250 -22.99 -11.60 0.06
C PRO A 250 -22.58 -12.60 -1.03
N GLU A 251 -23.22 -13.77 -1.09
CA GLU A 251 -22.91 -14.83 -2.06
C GLU A 251 -22.92 -14.32 -3.52
N GLN A 252 -23.88 -13.45 -3.85
CA GLN A 252 -23.97 -12.82 -5.17
C GLN A 252 -22.72 -11.97 -5.50
N GLU A 253 -22.16 -11.25 -4.52
CA GLU A 253 -20.93 -10.48 -4.70
C GLU A 253 -19.70 -11.39 -4.83
N GLN A 254 -19.66 -12.50 -4.07
CA GLN A 254 -18.60 -13.51 -4.20
C GLN A 254 -18.59 -14.12 -5.61
N GLU A 255 -19.77 -14.52 -6.12
CA GLU A 255 -19.91 -15.07 -7.47
C GLU A 255 -19.53 -14.04 -8.53
N LYS A 256 -19.99 -12.79 -8.40
CA LYS A 256 -19.67 -11.70 -9.32
C LYS A 256 -18.15 -11.49 -9.41
N ARG A 257 -17.44 -11.44 -8.28
CA ARG A 257 -15.98 -11.30 -8.23
C ARG A 257 -15.26 -12.51 -8.81
N SER A 258 -15.74 -13.72 -8.54
CA SER A 258 -15.19 -14.97 -9.09
C SER A 258 -15.31 -15.01 -10.61
N ASN A 259 -16.47 -14.64 -11.15
CA ASN A 259 -16.69 -14.59 -12.60
C ASN A 259 -15.81 -13.52 -13.26
N PHE A 260 -15.68 -12.34 -12.65
CA PHE A 260 -14.76 -11.32 -13.11
C PHE A 260 -13.31 -11.80 -13.13
N LEU A 261 -12.83 -12.46 -12.06
CA LEU A 261 -11.45 -12.97 -12.00
C LEU A 261 -11.16 -13.98 -13.10
N LYS A 262 -12.11 -14.85 -13.46
CA LYS A 262 -11.95 -15.77 -14.60
C LYS A 262 -11.79 -15.03 -15.93
N GLU A 263 -12.62 -14.01 -16.17
CA GLU A 263 -12.51 -13.19 -17.38
C GLU A 263 -11.21 -12.38 -17.39
N PHE A 264 -10.81 -11.86 -16.23
CA PHE A 264 -9.58 -11.13 -16.03
C PHE A 264 -8.33 -11.99 -16.30
N GLU A 265 -8.33 -13.23 -15.80
CA GLU A 265 -7.30 -14.23 -16.08
C GLU A 265 -7.19 -14.51 -17.57
N TRP A 266 -8.30 -14.74 -18.25
CA TRP A 266 -8.31 -14.91 -19.70
C TRP A 266 -7.74 -13.68 -20.43
N LYS A 267 -8.07 -12.46 -19.99
CA LYS A 267 -7.50 -11.22 -20.56
C LYS A 267 -5.98 -11.13 -20.34
N LEU A 268 -5.47 -11.53 -19.19
CA LEU A 268 -4.02 -11.58 -18.92
C LEU A 268 -3.32 -12.58 -19.84
N GLU A 269 -3.88 -13.79 -19.98
CA GLU A 269 -3.36 -14.83 -20.86
C GLU A 269 -3.31 -14.38 -22.32
N MET A 270 -4.36 -13.71 -22.82
CA MET A 270 -4.39 -13.16 -24.18
C MET A 270 -3.34 -12.08 -24.44
N ASN A 271 -2.77 -11.48 -23.38
CA ASN A 271 -1.69 -10.51 -23.47
C ASN A 271 -0.33 -11.11 -23.07
N GLU A 272 -0.26 -12.43 -22.92
CA GLU A 272 0.91 -13.18 -22.49
C GLU A 272 1.52 -12.58 -21.20
N ILE A 273 0.63 -12.26 -20.24
CA ILE A 273 1.01 -11.82 -18.90
C ILE A 273 0.76 -12.99 -17.96
N VAL A 274 1.80 -13.43 -17.25
CA VAL A 274 1.67 -14.52 -16.27
C VAL A 274 0.97 -14.00 -15.03
N HIS A 275 -0.07 -14.70 -14.58
CA HIS A 275 -0.80 -14.34 -13.36
C HIS A 275 -0.42 -15.27 -12.20
N HIS A 276 0.06 -14.70 -11.11
CA HIS A 276 0.28 -15.41 -9.86
C HIS A 276 -0.67 -14.90 -8.78
N LYS A 277 -1.47 -15.82 -8.23
CA LYS A 277 -2.49 -15.54 -7.22
C LYS A 277 -2.05 -16.11 -5.87
N TYR A 278 -2.18 -15.31 -4.82
CA TYR A 278 -1.78 -15.66 -3.47
C TYR A 278 -2.80 -15.17 -2.45
N PHE A 279 -2.82 -15.78 -1.27
CA PHE A 279 -3.66 -15.37 -0.15
C PHE A 279 -2.87 -14.67 0.97
N GLU A 280 -1.52 -14.73 0.90
CA GLU A 280 -0.61 -14.22 1.91
C GLU A 280 0.50 -13.39 1.25
N GLU A 281 0.84 -12.25 1.86
CA GLU A 281 1.91 -11.35 1.39
C GLU A 281 3.29 -12.01 1.40
N SER A 282 3.52 -12.93 2.34
CA SER A 282 4.77 -13.67 2.45
C SER A 282 5.07 -14.49 1.21
N ASP A 283 4.03 -15.09 0.62
CA ASP A 283 4.17 -15.96 -0.54
C ASP A 283 4.47 -15.13 -1.79
N ILE A 284 3.80 -13.97 -1.93
CA ILE A 284 4.09 -13.00 -2.99
C ILE A 284 5.55 -12.55 -2.90
N SER A 285 5.99 -12.16 -1.70
CA SER A 285 7.36 -11.66 -1.48
C SER A 285 8.42 -12.72 -1.84
N ASN A 286 8.22 -13.95 -1.38
CA ASN A 286 9.13 -15.07 -1.69
C ASN A 286 9.15 -15.38 -3.19
N LYS A 287 7.98 -15.35 -3.85
CA LYS A 287 7.89 -15.59 -5.28
C LYS A 287 8.59 -14.50 -6.08
N ILE A 288 8.35 -13.22 -5.79
CA ILE A 288 9.01 -12.10 -6.47
C ILE A 288 10.52 -12.24 -6.36
N LEU A 289 11.04 -12.54 -5.15
CA LEU A 289 12.47 -12.72 -4.93
C LEU A 289 13.04 -13.88 -5.77
N SER A 290 12.32 -15.00 -5.87
CA SER A 290 12.74 -16.13 -6.70
C SER A 290 12.69 -15.82 -8.20
N TRP A 291 11.64 -15.13 -8.64
CA TRP A 291 11.43 -14.79 -10.06
C TRP A 291 12.46 -13.79 -10.55
N ALA A 292 12.76 -12.76 -9.75
CA ALA A 292 13.77 -11.75 -10.08
C ALA A 292 15.21 -12.31 -10.09
N LYS A 293 15.48 -13.44 -9.42
CA LYS A 293 16.80 -14.10 -9.44
C LYS A 293 16.99 -15.07 -10.61
N ASN A 294 15.91 -15.54 -11.22
CA ASN A 294 15.96 -16.56 -12.27
C ASN A 294 16.25 -15.98 -13.66
N SER A 295 16.35 -14.66 -13.80
CA SER A 295 16.67 -13.99 -15.05
C SER A 295 18.17 -13.93 -15.29
N THR A 296 18.58 -14.36 -16.49
CA THR A 296 19.95 -14.20 -16.95
C THR A 296 20.20 -12.71 -17.17
N PRO A 297 21.25 -12.10 -16.59
CA PRO A 297 21.59 -10.72 -16.89
C PRO A 297 21.83 -10.57 -18.39
N LEU A 298 21.30 -9.50 -18.99
CA LEU A 298 21.69 -9.13 -20.36
C LEU A 298 23.21 -8.99 -20.40
N PRO A 299 23.91 -9.57 -21.40
CA PRO A 299 25.32 -9.28 -21.57
C PRO A 299 25.48 -7.77 -21.75
N ASP A 300 26.43 -7.19 -21.02
CA ASP A 300 26.79 -5.78 -21.14
C ASP A 300 26.98 -5.44 -22.62
N LEU A 301 26.05 -4.67 -23.20
CA LEU A 301 26.19 -4.12 -24.55
C LEU A 301 27.17 -2.93 -24.58
N PHE A 302 27.87 -2.68 -23.47
CA PHE A 302 28.91 -1.67 -23.33
C PHE A 302 30.16 -2.27 -22.68
N ASN A 303 30.74 -3.28 -23.34
CA ASN A 303 32.18 -3.56 -23.33
C ASN A 303 32.64 -3.91 -24.75
#